data_AF-A0A962E0X3-F1
#
_entry.id   AF-A0A962E0X3-F1
#
_cell.length_a   1.000
_cell.length_b   1.000
_cell.length_c   1.000
_cell.angle_alpha   90.00
_cell.angle_beta   90.00
_cell.angle_gamma   90.00
#
_symmetry.space_group_name_H-M   'P 1'
#
loop_
_entity.id
_entity.type
_entity.pdbx_description
1 polymer ?
#
loop_
_entity_poly.entity_id
_entity_poly.type
_entity_poly.pdbx_seq_one_letter_code
_entity_poly.pdbx_strand_id
1 'polypeptide(L)'
;MKTKITIRPVAALALLAAAVGAQAQIQRISTALDGTQSNHDSYEASLSDDGSVIAFRSSASNLLAGDVNDLPDVFLRDLSAGTIEQVNVDDMGNVLDFSNLYRGSYAPSVSDDGQRVVFSGYPDYAQGVLRDRLANTTLEVLRISFTSNNTDRQARQQSRISGNGQFVVFHSRAAFQNSEPVSARPANTGTVAMHSIFLYDAVTDPTPMAERLSRPDFTGDTSCIADTGLECPEGNADSFAASVSDDGSLVAFHSHAGNLVPEDDNDFQDVFVKHRFDAGNTYQGIAGPIERVSVSSAGDQGNDDSVEAMISGDGAFVAFRSLASNLVAGDGNGRWDIFVHQRATGITTRVSVSSAGVEANHDSFSPSISDDGRFVAFRSNASNLVAGDGNARQDIFVHDRMSGTTVRVSMPDGGGEADGHSDLPAISGDGQWIVFESDATNLVPADTNRSRDIFRVANPLNGGTR
;
A
#
# COMPACT_ATOMS: atom_id res chain seq x y z
N MET A 1 -38.34 -56.16 39.68
CA MET A 1 -37.49 -55.06 40.21
C MET A 1 -36.98 -54.26 39.03
N LYS A 2 -37.54 -53.07 38.78
CA LYS A 2 -37.13 -52.17 37.69
C LYS A 2 -36.14 -51.15 38.25
N THR A 3 -34.91 -51.16 37.77
CA THR A 3 -33.87 -50.20 38.17
C THR A 3 -34.05 -48.91 37.36
N LYS A 4 -34.31 -47.81 38.05
CA LYS A 4 -34.45 -46.45 37.51
C LYS A 4 -33.06 -45.92 37.16
N ILE A 5 -32.77 -45.70 35.88
CA ILE A 5 -31.60 -44.94 35.44
C ILE A 5 -32.01 -43.47 35.44
N THR A 6 -31.37 -42.67 36.30
CA THR A 6 -31.54 -41.21 36.34
C THR A 6 -30.46 -40.58 35.48
N ILE A 7 -30.84 -40.10 34.30
CA ILE A 7 -29.98 -39.26 33.45
C ILE A 7 -30.00 -37.85 34.05
N ARG A 8 -28.85 -37.32 34.46
CA ARG A 8 -28.70 -35.90 34.81
C ARG A 8 -28.61 -35.09 33.51
N PRO A 9 -29.30 -33.94 33.38
CA PRO A 9 -29.11 -33.10 32.20
C PRO A 9 -27.70 -32.49 32.26
N VAL A 10 -26.92 -32.68 31.19
CA VAL A 10 -25.72 -31.89 30.94
C VAL A 10 -26.20 -30.47 30.66
N ALA A 11 -25.74 -29.52 31.47
CA ALA A 11 -25.99 -28.11 31.27
C ALA A 11 -25.37 -27.69 29.93
N ALA A 12 -26.19 -27.57 28.89
CA ALA A 12 -25.88 -26.79 27.72
C ALA A 12 -26.19 -25.33 28.04
N LEU A 13 -25.25 -24.63 28.69
CA LEU A 13 -25.26 -23.18 28.81
C LEU A 13 -23.83 -22.70 29.13
N ALA A 14 -23.41 -21.66 28.42
CA ALA A 14 -22.11 -20.98 28.49
C ALA A 14 -20.93 -21.64 27.76
N LEU A 15 -20.98 -21.63 26.42
CA LEU A 15 -19.78 -21.54 25.58
C LEU A 15 -19.97 -20.47 24.49
N LEU A 16 -20.47 -19.30 24.88
CA LEU A 16 -20.50 -18.09 24.04
C LEU A 16 -20.29 -16.89 24.98
N ALA A 17 -19.04 -16.65 25.37
CA ALA A 17 -18.49 -15.41 25.95
C ALA A 17 -17.14 -15.71 26.65
N ALA A 18 -16.12 -16.10 25.89
CA ALA A 18 -14.74 -16.22 26.43
C ALA A 18 -13.64 -16.13 25.37
N ALA A 19 -13.87 -15.42 24.26
CA ALA A 19 -12.82 -15.07 23.29
C ALA A 19 -12.74 -13.55 23.04
N VAL A 20 -13.23 -12.75 23.99
CA VAL A 20 -12.98 -11.31 24.06
C VAL A 20 -12.24 -11.10 25.38
N GLY A 21 -10.92 -10.93 25.38
CA GLY A 21 -10.22 -10.79 26.65
C GLY A 21 -8.70 -10.68 26.70
N ALA A 22 -7.99 -10.67 25.57
CA ALA A 22 -6.61 -10.21 25.55
C ALA A 22 -6.47 -9.27 24.36
N GLN A 23 -6.46 -7.96 24.64
CA GLN A 23 -6.14 -6.95 23.64
C GLN A 23 -4.70 -7.20 23.17
N ALA A 24 -4.47 -7.16 21.86
CA ALA A 24 -3.11 -7.23 21.33
C ALA A 24 -2.32 -6.02 21.83
N GLN A 25 -1.15 -6.27 22.42
CA GLN A 25 -0.30 -5.23 22.95
C GLN A 25 0.28 -4.41 21.79
N ILE A 26 0.20 -3.08 21.89
CA ILE A 26 0.83 -2.15 20.95
C ILE A 26 2.31 -2.00 21.32
N GLN A 27 3.17 -2.10 20.32
CA GLN A 27 4.61 -1.89 20.45
C GLN A 27 5.02 -0.65 19.65
N ARG A 28 5.75 0.28 20.27
CA ARG A 28 6.42 1.37 19.55
C ARG A 28 7.66 0.84 18.83
N ILE A 29 7.75 1.13 17.54
CA ILE A 29 8.82 0.70 16.63
C ILE A 29 9.89 1.79 16.45
N SER A 30 9.48 3.06 16.43
CA SER A 30 10.35 4.25 16.38
C SER A 30 11.10 4.47 17.71
N THR A 31 11.95 3.52 18.05
CA THR A 31 12.82 3.54 19.24
C THR A 31 14.27 3.31 18.85
N ALA A 32 15.21 3.81 19.64
CA ALA A 32 16.60 3.37 19.58
C ALA A 32 16.75 1.94 20.12
N LEU A 33 17.95 1.36 19.99
CA LEU A 33 18.23 0.00 20.49
C LEU A 33 18.14 -0.13 22.01
N ASP A 34 18.36 0.96 22.75
CA ASP A 34 18.21 1.00 24.21
C ASP A 34 16.74 1.18 24.66
N GLY A 35 15.81 1.26 23.72
CA GLY A 35 14.38 1.44 23.96
C GLY A 35 13.95 2.89 24.14
N THR A 36 14.86 3.86 24.02
CA THR A 36 14.48 5.29 24.03
C THR A 36 13.64 5.62 22.80
N GLN A 37 12.55 6.37 22.98
CA GLN A 37 11.67 6.81 21.88
C GLN A 37 12.40 7.80 20.96
N SER A 38 11.96 7.90 19.70
CA SER A 38 12.45 8.91 18.76
C SER A 38 12.23 10.33 19.30
N ASN A 39 13.16 11.24 18.99
CA ASN A 39 13.09 12.65 19.41
C ASN A 39 12.40 13.56 18.37
N HIS A 40 12.00 13.00 17.23
CA HIS A 40 11.22 13.65 16.17
C HIS A 40 10.23 12.65 15.56
N ASP A 41 9.40 13.17 14.65
CA ASP A 41 8.37 12.40 13.97
C ASP A 41 8.92 11.29 13.07
N SER A 42 8.16 10.19 13.05
CA SER A 42 8.35 9.03 12.17
C SER A 42 7.07 8.77 11.37
N TYR A 43 7.21 8.40 10.10
CA TYR A 43 6.11 8.31 9.13
C TYR A 43 6.27 7.12 8.18
N GLU A 44 5.17 6.77 7.50
CA GLU A 44 5.15 5.95 6.27
C GLU A 44 5.78 4.55 6.44
N ALA A 45 5.34 3.80 7.45
CA ALA A 45 5.88 2.46 7.70
C ALA A 45 5.38 1.40 6.69
N SER A 46 6.25 0.46 6.33
CA SER A 46 5.92 -0.80 5.67
C SER A 46 6.58 -1.98 6.40
N LEU A 47 6.08 -3.19 6.17
CA LEU A 47 6.53 -4.40 6.88
C LEU A 47 6.68 -5.60 5.93
N SER A 48 7.57 -6.52 6.31
CA SER A 48 7.74 -7.82 5.66
C SER A 48 6.51 -8.72 5.81
N ASP A 49 6.47 -9.83 5.07
CA ASP A 49 5.35 -10.79 5.07
C ASP A 49 5.06 -11.38 6.46
N ASP A 50 6.11 -11.63 7.24
CA ASP A 50 5.99 -12.08 8.65
C ASP A 50 5.88 -10.93 9.66
N GLY A 51 5.92 -9.68 9.17
CA GLY A 51 5.91 -8.45 9.94
C GLY A 51 7.10 -8.26 10.88
N SER A 52 8.21 -8.99 10.71
CA SER A 52 9.40 -8.90 11.58
C SER A 52 10.37 -7.79 11.19
N VAL A 53 10.38 -7.40 9.90
CA VAL A 53 11.18 -6.29 9.37
C VAL A 53 10.26 -5.14 9.01
N ILE A 54 10.57 -3.94 9.51
CA ILE A 54 9.74 -2.74 9.33
C ILE A 54 10.61 -1.60 8.83
N ALA A 55 10.28 -1.08 7.65
CA ALA A 55 10.94 0.11 7.10
C ALA A 55 10.06 1.33 7.36
N PHE A 56 10.66 2.43 7.78
CA PHE A 56 9.95 3.69 8.05
C PHE A 56 10.88 4.88 7.86
N ARG A 57 10.28 6.04 7.65
CA ARG A 57 11.02 7.30 7.60
C ARG A 57 10.99 7.96 8.97
N SER A 58 12.10 8.58 9.39
CA SER A 58 12.12 9.39 10.61
C SER A 58 13.05 10.58 10.47
N SER A 59 12.71 11.70 11.12
CA SER A 59 13.63 12.85 11.25
C SER A 59 14.45 12.80 12.57
N ALA A 60 14.44 11.66 13.25
CA ALA A 60 14.94 11.56 14.61
C ALA A 60 16.43 11.22 14.69
N SER A 61 17.22 12.17 15.17
CA SER A 61 18.67 12.06 15.38
C SER A 61 19.11 11.15 16.55
N ASN A 62 18.20 10.37 17.13
CA ASN A 62 18.51 9.48 18.25
C ASN A 62 18.13 8.01 18.02
N LEU A 63 17.64 7.65 16.82
CA LEU A 63 17.27 6.27 16.51
C LEU A 63 18.50 5.36 16.30
N LEU A 64 19.56 5.92 15.71
CA LEU A 64 20.79 5.20 15.40
C LEU A 64 22.01 6.05 15.76
N ALA A 65 23.01 5.46 16.40
CA ALA A 65 24.24 6.17 16.72
C ALA A 65 24.97 6.59 15.42
N GLY A 66 25.27 7.88 15.30
CA GLY A 66 25.93 8.45 14.11
C GLY A 66 24.97 9.20 13.19
N ASP A 67 23.66 9.01 13.33
CA ASP A 67 22.67 9.96 12.84
C ASP A 67 22.63 11.17 13.77
N VAL A 68 22.87 12.36 13.24
CA VAL A 68 23.01 13.60 14.02
C VAL A 68 22.41 14.81 13.29
N ASN A 69 21.66 14.59 12.21
CA ASN A 69 21.40 15.64 11.23
C ASN A 69 19.99 16.26 11.36
N ASP A 70 19.09 15.67 12.17
CA ASP A 70 17.65 16.04 12.29
C ASP A 70 16.91 16.10 10.94
N LEU A 71 17.44 15.38 9.94
CA LEU A 71 16.88 15.31 8.61
C LEU A 71 16.10 14.00 8.45
N PRO A 72 15.13 13.99 7.53
CA PRO A 72 14.45 12.77 7.19
C PRO A 72 15.37 11.69 6.61
N ASP A 73 15.49 10.60 7.33
CA ASP A 73 16.23 9.39 6.97
C ASP A 73 15.29 8.18 6.89
N VAL A 74 15.73 7.13 6.20
CA VAL A 74 14.99 5.88 6.08
C VAL A 74 15.65 4.85 6.98
N PHE A 75 14.88 4.33 7.93
CA PHE A 75 15.31 3.33 8.89
C PHE A 75 14.63 1.99 8.61
N LEU A 76 15.32 0.91 8.93
CA LEU A 76 14.79 -0.43 8.92
C LEU A 76 15.02 -1.06 10.30
N ARG A 77 13.94 -1.50 10.93
CA ARG A 77 13.93 -2.23 12.20
C ARG A 77 13.72 -3.70 11.94
N ASP A 78 14.66 -4.53 12.39
CA ASP A 78 14.52 -5.98 12.39
C ASP A 78 14.25 -6.44 13.83
N LEU A 79 13.01 -6.87 14.09
CA LEU A 79 12.56 -7.30 15.40
C LEU A 79 13.10 -8.68 15.79
N SER A 80 13.41 -9.52 14.80
CA SER A 80 13.97 -10.86 15.01
C SER A 80 15.45 -10.78 15.39
N ALA A 81 16.21 -9.90 14.72
CA ALA A 81 17.61 -9.64 15.01
C ALA A 81 17.83 -8.64 16.16
N GLY A 82 16.81 -7.83 16.49
CA GLY A 82 16.91 -6.77 17.47
C GLY A 82 17.80 -5.61 17.00
N THR A 83 17.79 -5.31 15.69
CA THR A 83 18.63 -4.29 15.07
C THR A 83 17.80 -3.14 14.50
N ILE A 84 18.44 -1.98 14.37
CA ILE A 84 17.96 -0.84 13.59
C ILE A 84 19.12 -0.38 12.72
N GLU A 85 18.86 -0.09 11.46
CA GLU A 85 19.84 0.40 10.50
C GLU A 85 19.26 1.52 9.65
N GLN A 86 20.13 2.42 9.18
CA GLN A 86 19.80 3.44 8.19
C GLN A 86 20.04 2.84 6.79
N VAL A 87 19.02 2.89 5.92
CA VAL A 87 19.05 2.21 4.61
C VAL A 87 19.21 3.17 3.43
N ASN A 88 19.05 4.49 3.65
CA ASN A 88 19.40 5.50 2.66
C ASN A 88 20.91 5.77 2.60
N VAL A 89 21.69 4.73 2.30
CA VAL A 89 23.15 4.80 2.16
C VAL A 89 23.60 4.27 0.80
N ASP A 90 24.76 4.70 0.31
CA ASP A 90 25.41 4.14 -0.88
C ASP A 90 26.11 2.79 -0.57
N ASP A 91 26.75 2.19 -1.56
CA ASP A 91 27.50 0.92 -1.43
C ASP A 91 28.67 1.01 -0.43
N MET A 92 29.18 2.23 -0.19
CA MET A 92 30.27 2.52 0.73
C MET A 92 29.78 2.84 2.14
N GLY A 93 28.45 2.92 2.35
CA GLY A 93 27.82 3.27 3.62
C GLY A 93 27.73 4.78 3.88
N ASN A 94 27.98 5.63 2.87
CA ASN A 94 27.75 7.07 3.01
C ASN A 94 26.25 7.34 2.91
N VAL A 95 25.72 8.16 3.81
CA VAL A 95 24.32 8.58 3.79
C VAL A 95 24.02 9.35 2.50
N LEU A 96 22.97 8.94 1.81
CA LEU A 96 22.38 9.66 0.70
C LEU A 96 21.62 10.86 1.27
N ASP A 97 22.21 12.05 1.13
CA ASP A 97 21.63 13.29 1.62
C ASP A 97 20.50 13.78 0.69
N PHE A 98 19.30 13.88 1.24
CA PHE A 98 18.09 14.33 0.55
C PHE A 98 17.53 15.65 1.16
N SER A 99 18.32 16.33 1.99
CA SER A 99 17.91 17.47 2.81
C SER A 99 17.58 18.76 2.06
N ASN A 100 17.99 18.89 0.80
CA ASN A 100 17.82 20.13 0.03
C ASN A 100 16.36 20.49 -0.30
N LEU A 101 15.36 19.68 0.07
CA LEU A 101 13.98 19.88 -0.37
C LEU A 101 12.93 19.63 0.71
N TYR A 102 12.18 20.69 1.00
CA TYR A 102 11.00 20.81 1.87
C TYR A 102 9.84 19.81 1.61
N ARG A 103 9.95 18.83 0.70
CA ARG A 103 8.79 18.13 0.10
C ARG A 103 9.04 16.69 -0.42
N GLY A 104 9.96 15.91 0.16
CA GLY A 104 10.10 14.49 -0.20
C GLY A 104 9.16 13.60 0.63
N SER A 105 8.41 12.69 -0.01
CA SER A 105 7.80 11.48 0.58
C SER A 105 8.80 10.36 0.31
N TYR A 106 9.22 9.61 1.34
CA TYR A 106 10.16 8.50 1.14
C TYR A 106 9.43 7.17 0.93
N ALA A 107 8.22 7.05 1.50
CA ALA A 107 7.28 5.96 1.38
C ALA A 107 7.98 4.59 1.24
N PRO A 108 8.87 4.23 2.18
CA PRO A 108 9.66 3.03 2.04
C PRO A 108 8.77 1.80 1.94
N SER A 109 9.11 0.89 1.04
CA SER A 109 8.44 -0.39 0.84
C SER A 109 9.48 -1.50 0.93
N VAL A 110 9.24 -2.46 1.81
CA VAL A 110 10.12 -3.62 2.04
C VAL A 110 9.57 -4.87 1.33
N SER A 111 10.45 -5.76 0.87
CA SER A 111 10.10 -7.08 0.34
C SER A 111 9.67 -8.06 1.44
N ASP A 112 9.01 -9.16 1.06
CA ASP A 112 8.47 -10.15 2.00
C ASP A 112 9.53 -10.75 2.92
N ASP A 113 10.74 -10.94 2.39
CA ASP A 113 11.89 -11.48 3.12
C ASP A 113 12.66 -10.44 3.95
N GLY A 114 12.23 -9.18 3.89
CA GLY A 114 12.88 -8.07 4.58
C GLY A 114 14.25 -7.66 4.02
N GLN A 115 14.73 -8.26 2.92
CA GLN A 115 16.10 -8.06 2.43
C GLN A 115 16.25 -6.87 1.50
N ARG A 116 15.18 -6.44 0.84
CA ARG A 116 15.19 -5.32 -0.09
C ARG A 116 14.21 -4.26 0.35
N VAL A 117 14.62 -3.00 0.23
CA VAL A 117 13.78 -1.85 0.53
C VAL A 117 13.91 -0.84 -0.59
N VAL A 118 12.78 -0.43 -1.16
CA VAL A 118 12.71 0.70 -2.07
C VAL A 118 12.21 1.92 -1.33
N PHE A 119 12.80 3.08 -1.62
CA PHE A 119 12.36 4.37 -1.11
C PHE A 119 12.62 5.46 -2.15
N SER A 120 11.93 6.58 -2.00
CA SER A 120 12.08 7.72 -2.91
C SER A 120 12.78 8.87 -2.20
N GLY A 121 13.96 9.27 -2.67
CA GLY A 121 14.67 10.44 -2.17
C GLY A 121 14.89 11.47 -3.27
N TYR A 122 15.08 12.74 -2.90
CA TYR A 122 15.29 13.82 -3.86
C TYR A 122 16.65 14.49 -3.66
N PRO A 123 17.65 14.13 -4.49
CA PRO A 123 18.78 15.01 -4.73
C PRO A 123 18.97 15.17 -6.24
N ASP A 124 18.52 16.29 -6.76
CA ASP A 124 18.77 16.82 -8.11
C ASP A 124 18.48 15.95 -9.36
N TYR A 125 18.47 14.60 -9.35
CA TYR A 125 18.21 13.76 -10.55
C TYR A 125 17.70 12.31 -10.29
N ALA A 126 17.73 11.76 -9.06
CA ALA A 126 17.24 10.40 -8.77
C ALA A 126 15.90 10.43 -7.99
N GLN A 127 14.95 9.55 -8.31
CA GLN A 127 13.58 9.55 -7.73
C GLN A 127 13.07 8.19 -7.18
N GLY A 128 13.81 7.10 -7.39
CA GLY A 128 13.57 5.82 -6.73
C GLY A 128 14.90 5.13 -6.48
N VAL A 129 15.11 4.65 -5.25
CA VAL A 129 16.34 3.98 -4.81
C VAL A 129 15.96 2.63 -4.23
N LEU A 130 16.61 1.58 -4.71
CA LEU A 130 16.50 0.23 -4.18
C LEU A 130 17.77 -0.10 -3.40
N ARG A 131 17.60 -0.43 -2.12
CA ARG A 131 18.67 -0.95 -1.27
C ARG A 131 18.50 -2.46 -1.12
N ASP A 132 19.51 -3.22 -1.55
CA ASP A 132 19.65 -4.65 -1.28
C ASP A 132 20.62 -4.85 -0.11
N ARG A 133 20.09 -5.33 1.01
CA ARG A 133 20.84 -5.50 2.27
C ARG A 133 21.79 -6.70 2.21
N LEU A 134 21.42 -7.74 1.46
CA LEU A 134 22.21 -8.97 1.36
C LEU A 134 23.42 -8.77 0.45
N ALA A 135 23.22 -8.09 -0.67
CA ALA A 135 24.29 -7.73 -1.59
C ALA A 135 25.09 -6.50 -1.12
N ASN A 136 24.55 -5.72 -0.18
CA ASN A 136 25.06 -4.41 0.24
C ASN A 136 25.24 -3.48 -0.97
N THR A 137 24.20 -3.39 -1.79
CA THR A 137 24.18 -2.57 -3.01
C THR A 137 23.00 -1.61 -3.00
N THR A 138 23.23 -0.42 -3.53
CA THR A 138 22.23 0.62 -3.71
C THR A 138 22.12 0.96 -5.18
N LEU A 139 20.89 0.84 -5.71
CA LEU A 139 20.60 1.03 -7.11
C LEU A 139 19.61 2.18 -7.31
N GLU A 140 19.93 3.09 -8.22
CA GLU A 140 18.97 4.07 -8.73
C GLU A 140 18.04 3.39 -9.74
N VAL A 141 16.80 3.12 -9.34
CA VAL A 141 15.80 2.46 -10.20
C VAL A 141 15.05 3.46 -11.09
N LEU A 142 15.15 4.77 -10.79
CA LEU A 142 14.61 5.83 -11.61
C LEU A 142 15.47 7.10 -11.54
N ARG A 143 15.92 7.55 -12.72
CA ARG A 143 16.57 8.85 -12.92
C ARG A 143 15.72 9.72 -13.85
N ILE A 144 15.30 10.89 -13.38
CA ILE A 144 14.60 11.89 -14.22
C ILE A 144 15.52 13.08 -14.43
N SER A 145 15.92 13.30 -15.69
CA SER A 145 16.71 14.46 -16.09
C SER A 145 15.79 15.65 -16.36
N PHE A 146 15.74 16.63 -15.45
CA PHE A 146 15.06 17.90 -15.71
C PHE A 146 16.01 18.86 -16.44
N THR A 147 15.66 19.27 -17.66
CA THR A 147 16.30 20.42 -18.32
C THR A 147 15.66 21.71 -17.80
N SER A 148 16.32 22.39 -16.87
CA SER A 148 16.14 23.78 -16.42
C SER A 148 14.70 24.37 -16.36
N ASN A 149 14.34 24.86 -15.18
CA ASN A 149 13.24 25.80 -14.87
C ASN A 149 11.80 25.27 -14.83
N ASN A 150 11.56 23.97 -14.84
CA ASN A 150 10.20 23.48 -14.64
C ASN A 150 9.84 23.45 -13.13
N THR A 151 8.85 24.25 -12.74
CA THR A 151 8.28 24.32 -11.38
C THR A 151 7.43 23.10 -11.01
N ASP A 152 7.40 22.08 -11.86
CA ASP A 152 6.56 20.90 -11.74
C ASP A 152 7.19 19.85 -10.79
N ARG A 153 7.26 20.25 -9.52
CA ARG A 153 7.86 19.55 -8.38
C ARG A 153 6.90 18.54 -7.74
N GLN A 154 6.35 17.58 -8.51
CA GLN A 154 5.20 16.78 -8.04
C GLN A 154 5.31 15.26 -8.15
N ALA A 155 6.51 14.66 -8.13
CA ALA A 155 6.58 13.21 -7.93
C ALA A 155 6.50 12.88 -6.43
N ARG A 156 5.29 12.84 -5.86
CA ARG A 156 5.06 12.14 -4.59
C ARG A 156 5.12 10.65 -4.88
N GLN A 157 6.32 10.14 -5.13
CA GLN A 157 6.51 8.77 -5.56
C GLN A 157 6.22 7.83 -4.40
N GLN A 158 5.17 7.03 -4.56
CA GLN A 158 4.96 5.83 -3.77
C GLN A 158 5.54 4.69 -4.58
N SER A 159 6.83 4.44 -4.38
CA SER A 159 7.46 3.24 -4.91
C SER A 159 7.01 2.04 -4.08
N ARG A 160 6.78 0.90 -4.74
CA ARG A 160 6.46 -0.36 -4.09
C ARG A 160 7.33 -1.46 -4.69
N ILE A 161 7.75 -2.40 -3.86
CA ILE A 161 8.51 -3.57 -4.28
C ILE A 161 7.60 -4.80 -4.18
N SER A 162 7.72 -5.72 -5.14
CA SER A 162 7.04 -7.02 -5.08
C SER A 162 7.59 -7.85 -3.92
N GLY A 163 6.76 -8.76 -3.43
CA GLY A 163 7.10 -9.64 -2.33
C GLY A 163 8.37 -10.45 -2.53
N ASN A 164 8.58 -10.98 -3.75
CA ASN A 164 9.82 -11.66 -4.13
C ASN A 164 11.06 -10.74 -4.27
N GLY A 165 10.91 -9.43 -4.04
CA GLY A 165 11.99 -8.44 -4.08
C GLY A 165 12.53 -8.13 -5.49
N GLN A 166 11.93 -8.66 -6.56
CA GLN A 166 12.46 -8.52 -7.92
C GLN A 166 11.94 -7.25 -8.62
N PHE A 167 10.66 -6.91 -8.45
CA PHE A 167 10.01 -5.88 -9.25
C PHE A 167 9.71 -4.65 -8.41
N VAL A 168 10.03 -3.48 -8.96
CA VAL A 168 9.73 -2.19 -8.33
C VAL A 168 8.76 -1.42 -9.22
N VAL A 169 7.60 -1.06 -8.69
CA VAL A 169 6.64 -0.19 -9.37
C VAL A 169 6.69 1.22 -8.82
N PHE A 170 6.50 2.20 -9.71
CA PHE A 170 6.46 3.61 -9.37
C PHE A 170 5.65 4.39 -10.40
N HIS A 171 5.29 5.63 -10.06
CA HIS A 171 4.63 6.53 -11.00
C HIS A 171 5.47 7.79 -11.20
N SER A 172 5.47 8.31 -12.43
CA SER A 172 6.33 9.44 -12.79
C SER A 172 5.76 10.27 -13.94
N ARG A 173 5.94 11.60 -13.86
CA ARG A 173 5.84 12.54 -14.99
C ARG A 173 7.19 12.53 -15.70
N ALA A 174 7.34 11.72 -16.73
CA ALA A 174 8.54 11.77 -17.56
C ALA A 174 8.22 11.59 -19.03
N ALA A 175 8.65 12.56 -19.85
CA ALA A 175 9.17 12.24 -21.17
C ALA A 175 10.50 11.52 -20.93
N PHE A 176 10.52 10.19 -20.89
CA PHE A 176 11.76 9.43 -20.75
C PHE A 176 12.74 9.89 -21.85
N GLN A 177 13.90 10.42 -21.45
CA GLN A 177 14.99 10.78 -22.38
C GLN A 177 15.97 9.62 -22.59
N ASN A 178 15.54 8.38 -22.38
CA ASN A 178 16.33 7.23 -22.79
C ASN A 178 16.11 7.03 -24.28
N SER A 179 17.20 6.89 -25.03
CA SER A 179 17.28 6.90 -26.49
C SER A 179 16.32 5.91 -27.18
N GLU A 180 15.08 6.31 -27.34
CA GLU A 180 14.31 5.93 -28.52
C GLU A 180 15.14 6.35 -29.74
N PRO A 181 15.28 5.51 -30.79
CA PRO A 181 15.88 5.96 -32.03
C PRO A 181 15.18 7.27 -32.43
N VAL A 182 15.96 8.27 -32.86
CA VAL A 182 15.51 9.64 -33.16
C VAL A 182 14.30 9.70 -34.11
N SER A 183 13.98 8.59 -34.78
CA SER A 183 12.79 8.38 -35.62
C SER A 183 11.46 8.14 -34.89
N ALA A 184 11.44 7.89 -33.57
CA ALA A 184 10.22 7.65 -32.78
C ALA A 184 9.85 8.84 -31.88
N ARG A 185 10.26 10.06 -32.26
CA ARG A 185 9.82 11.29 -31.59
C ARG A 185 8.43 11.67 -32.10
N PRO A 186 7.36 11.63 -31.28
CA PRO A 186 6.16 12.40 -31.60
C PRO A 186 6.58 13.87 -31.68
N ALA A 187 6.07 14.59 -32.68
CA ALA A 187 6.26 16.03 -32.74
C ALA A 187 5.79 16.62 -31.40
N ASN A 188 6.62 17.49 -30.82
CA ASN A 188 6.30 18.22 -29.60
C ASN A 188 5.12 19.17 -29.89
N THR A 189 3.89 18.66 -29.80
CA THR A 189 2.64 19.38 -30.10
C THR A 189 2.08 20.11 -28.88
N GLY A 190 2.82 20.18 -27.78
CA GLY A 190 2.34 20.79 -26.53
C GLY A 190 1.51 19.84 -25.67
N THR A 191 1.73 18.52 -25.79
CA THR A 191 1.17 17.51 -24.89
C THR A 191 1.79 17.63 -23.49
N VAL A 192 0.93 17.81 -22.48
CA VAL A 192 1.30 17.85 -21.06
C VAL A 192 1.92 16.50 -20.69
N ALA A 193 3.09 16.49 -20.04
CA ALA A 193 3.67 15.26 -19.51
C ALA A 193 2.75 14.67 -18.43
N MET A 194 2.12 13.53 -18.71
CA MET A 194 1.21 12.85 -17.78
C MET A 194 1.98 11.92 -16.84
N HIS A 195 1.46 11.71 -15.63
CA HIS A 195 1.92 10.63 -14.76
C HIS A 195 1.58 9.28 -15.39
N SER A 196 2.54 8.37 -15.39
CA SER A 196 2.36 7.00 -15.84
C SER A 196 2.94 6.02 -14.86
N ILE A 197 2.44 4.79 -14.90
CA ILE A 197 2.93 3.69 -14.10
C ILE A 197 4.09 3.02 -14.82
N PHE A 198 5.15 2.76 -14.07
CA PHE A 198 6.35 2.09 -14.55
C PHE A 198 6.69 0.90 -13.64
N LEU A 199 7.37 -0.08 -14.21
CA LEU A 199 7.93 -1.21 -13.50
C LEU A 199 9.40 -1.40 -13.87
N TYR A 200 10.22 -1.65 -12.87
CA TYR A 200 11.64 -1.95 -12.98
C TYR A 200 11.91 -3.37 -12.49
N ASP A 201 12.66 -4.17 -13.27
CA ASP A 201 13.13 -5.49 -12.86
C ASP A 201 14.56 -5.40 -12.32
N ALA A 202 14.69 -5.55 -11.00
CA ALA A 202 15.96 -5.39 -10.29
C ALA A 202 16.90 -6.61 -10.40
N VAL A 203 16.48 -7.70 -11.03
CA VAL A 203 17.29 -8.92 -11.15
C VAL A 203 17.74 -9.16 -12.58
N THR A 204 16.85 -8.96 -13.56
CA THR A 204 17.11 -9.39 -14.94
C THR A 204 17.61 -8.28 -15.85
N ASP A 205 17.42 -7.00 -15.51
CA ASP A 205 17.82 -5.88 -16.36
C ASP A 205 19.12 -5.20 -15.88
N PRO A 206 20.26 -5.41 -16.57
CA PRO A 206 21.52 -4.71 -16.27
C PRO A 206 21.51 -3.25 -16.77
N THR A 207 20.45 -2.82 -17.47
CA THR A 207 20.23 -1.44 -17.91
C THR A 207 19.01 -0.84 -17.21
N PRO A 208 18.99 0.46 -16.88
CA PRO A 208 17.89 1.08 -16.14
C PRO A 208 16.69 1.38 -17.07
N MET A 209 16.14 0.38 -17.74
CA MET A 209 14.95 0.54 -18.58
C MET A 209 13.70 0.07 -17.84
N ALA A 210 13.00 1.02 -17.23
CA ALA A 210 11.69 0.74 -16.66
C ALA A 210 10.63 0.64 -17.76
N GLU A 211 9.77 -0.36 -17.67
CA GLU A 211 8.65 -0.57 -18.58
C GLU A 211 7.46 0.30 -18.19
N ARG A 212 6.85 1.03 -19.14
CA ARG A 212 5.63 1.83 -18.91
C ARG A 212 4.38 0.96 -19.02
N LEU A 213 3.67 0.76 -17.92
CA LEU A 213 2.54 -0.19 -17.81
C LEU A 213 1.17 0.43 -18.08
N SER A 214 0.97 1.72 -17.80
CA SER A 214 -0.33 2.40 -17.95
C SER A 214 -0.61 2.84 -19.39
N ARG A 215 -0.33 1.95 -20.35
CA ARG A 215 -0.70 2.11 -21.77
C ARG A 215 -1.81 1.12 -22.11
N PRO A 216 -2.88 1.56 -22.80
CA PRO A 216 -3.95 0.66 -23.20
C PRO A 216 -3.46 -0.34 -24.25
N ASP A 217 -4.05 -1.53 -24.19
CA ASP A 217 -3.98 -2.51 -25.26
C ASP A 217 -5.37 -2.61 -25.92
N PHE A 218 -5.50 -2.06 -27.13
CA PHE A 218 -6.73 -2.11 -27.91
C PHE A 218 -6.55 -3.16 -29.01
N THR A 219 -6.75 -4.43 -28.70
CA THR A 219 -6.48 -5.48 -29.69
C THR A 219 -7.46 -5.43 -30.86
N GLY A 220 -6.94 -4.90 -31.97
CA GLY A 220 -7.41 -5.07 -33.34
C GLY A 220 -6.30 -5.01 -34.39
N ASP A 221 -5.05 -4.73 -34.03
CA ASP A 221 -3.87 -4.93 -34.88
C ASP A 221 -2.65 -5.35 -34.03
N THR A 222 -1.82 -6.13 -34.69
CA THR A 222 -0.89 -7.16 -34.25
C THR A 222 0.53 -6.63 -34.21
N SER A 223 1.22 -6.80 -33.07
CA SER A 223 2.49 -6.15 -32.71
C SER A 223 2.31 -4.64 -32.52
N CYS A 224 2.78 -4.06 -31.42
CA CYS A 224 2.93 -2.62 -31.27
C CYS A 224 4.09 -2.12 -32.15
N ILE A 225 3.90 -2.32 -33.46
CA ILE A 225 4.66 -1.93 -34.65
C ILE A 225 5.89 -2.82 -34.93
N ALA A 226 5.72 -4.02 -35.49
CA ALA A 226 6.86 -4.69 -36.11
C ALA A 226 7.33 -3.98 -37.39
N ASP A 227 6.50 -3.16 -38.07
CA ASP A 227 6.88 -2.61 -39.40
C ASP A 227 6.03 -1.43 -39.99
N THR A 228 5.11 -0.77 -39.27
CA THR A 228 3.94 -0.11 -39.95
C THR A 228 3.58 1.37 -39.68
N GLY A 229 4.07 2.06 -38.65
CA GLY A 229 3.95 3.53 -38.56
C GLY A 229 2.58 4.16 -38.25
N LEU A 230 1.72 3.55 -37.43
CA LEU A 230 0.61 4.24 -36.71
C LEU A 230 0.49 3.71 -35.26
N GLU A 231 0.18 4.62 -34.31
CA GLU A 231 0.42 4.51 -32.86
C GLU A 231 -0.71 3.81 -32.05
N CYS A 232 -0.35 3.03 -31.03
CA CYS A 232 -1.25 2.72 -29.91
C CYS A 232 -1.60 4.03 -29.20
N PRO A 233 -2.88 4.34 -28.93
CA PRO A 233 -3.22 5.57 -28.23
C PRO A 233 -2.61 5.53 -26.83
N GLU A 234 -1.83 6.54 -26.44
CA GLU A 234 -1.37 6.64 -25.05
C GLU A 234 -2.57 6.81 -24.11
N GLY A 235 -2.45 6.35 -22.86
CA GLY A 235 -3.37 6.75 -21.80
C GLY A 235 -3.49 8.27 -21.80
N ASN A 236 -4.70 8.79 -21.90
CA ASN A 236 -4.97 10.20 -22.18
C ASN A 236 -5.01 11.09 -20.92
N ALA A 237 -4.66 10.55 -19.75
CA ALA A 237 -4.56 11.27 -18.50
C ALA A 237 -3.60 10.63 -17.49
N ASP A 238 -3.47 11.25 -16.32
CA ASP A 238 -2.54 10.85 -15.25
C ASP A 238 -2.93 9.51 -14.60
N SER A 239 -1.92 8.67 -14.30
CA SER A 239 -2.03 7.42 -13.54
C SER A 239 -1.10 7.42 -12.32
N PHE A 240 -1.58 6.95 -11.16
CA PHE A 240 -0.87 7.08 -9.88
C PHE A 240 -0.99 5.83 -8.98
N ALA A 241 -0.21 5.85 -7.89
CA ALA A 241 -0.22 4.91 -6.76
C ALA A 241 -0.31 3.43 -7.18
N ALA A 242 0.78 2.92 -7.75
CA ALA A 242 0.87 1.53 -8.15
C ALA A 242 1.19 0.60 -6.98
N SER A 243 0.61 -0.60 -7.00
CA SER A 243 0.88 -1.73 -6.11
C SER A 243 1.10 -2.97 -6.98
N VAL A 244 1.88 -3.95 -6.50
CA VAL A 244 2.37 -5.08 -7.30
C VAL A 244 2.22 -6.39 -6.49
N SER A 245 1.79 -7.47 -7.14
CA SER A 245 1.68 -8.80 -6.52
C SER A 245 3.05 -9.39 -6.14
N ASP A 246 3.10 -10.43 -5.31
CA ASP A 246 4.37 -10.96 -4.77
C ASP A 246 5.30 -11.48 -5.86
N ASP A 247 4.71 -12.16 -6.84
CA ASP A 247 5.39 -12.66 -8.03
C ASP A 247 5.64 -11.58 -9.08
N GLY A 248 5.07 -10.39 -8.87
CA GLY A 248 5.07 -9.25 -9.78
C GLY A 248 4.30 -9.46 -11.07
N SER A 249 3.48 -10.50 -11.21
CA SER A 249 2.70 -10.76 -12.43
C SER A 249 1.60 -9.73 -12.68
N LEU A 250 1.16 -9.02 -11.64
CA LEU A 250 0.04 -8.08 -11.68
C LEU A 250 0.43 -6.75 -11.04
N VAL A 251 -0.02 -5.65 -11.65
CA VAL A 251 0.17 -4.29 -11.11
C VAL A 251 -1.17 -3.58 -11.05
N ALA A 252 -1.62 -3.24 -9.85
CA ALA A 252 -2.82 -2.43 -9.62
C ALA A 252 -2.43 -0.94 -9.56
N PHE A 253 -3.28 -0.07 -10.08
CA PHE A 253 -3.08 1.38 -10.06
C PHE A 253 -4.41 2.10 -10.29
N HIS A 254 -4.47 3.41 -10.07
CA HIS A 254 -5.62 4.21 -10.49
C HIS A 254 -5.24 5.20 -11.59
N SER A 255 -6.21 5.57 -12.40
CA SER A 255 -6.02 6.45 -13.54
C SER A 255 -7.23 7.33 -13.79
N HIS A 256 -6.97 8.54 -14.26
CA HIS A 256 -7.97 9.47 -14.80
C HIS A 256 -8.25 9.23 -16.30
N ALA A 257 -7.58 8.24 -16.90
CA ALA A 257 -7.54 8.08 -18.34
C ALA A 257 -8.73 7.26 -18.84
N GLY A 258 -9.71 7.94 -19.43
CA GLY A 258 -10.92 7.38 -20.05
C GLY A 258 -10.68 6.55 -21.32
N ASN A 259 -9.47 6.04 -21.52
CA ASN A 259 -9.11 5.21 -22.68
C ASN A 259 -8.16 4.06 -22.31
N LEU A 260 -8.05 3.69 -21.03
CA LEU A 260 -7.28 2.50 -20.65
C LEU A 260 -8.02 1.20 -20.98
N VAL A 261 -9.35 1.23 -20.98
CA VAL A 261 -10.23 0.15 -21.45
C VAL A 261 -11.35 0.75 -22.32
N PRO A 262 -11.91 0.01 -23.30
CA PRO A 262 -12.93 0.55 -24.21
C PRO A 262 -14.23 1.02 -23.55
N GLU A 263 -14.54 0.49 -22.37
CA GLU A 263 -15.79 0.75 -21.64
C GLU A 263 -15.66 1.88 -20.61
N ASP A 264 -14.50 2.55 -20.55
CA ASP A 264 -14.28 3.67 -19.64
C ASP A 264 -14.85 4.96 -20.23
N ASP A 265 -16.08 5.28 -19.84
CA ASP A 265 -16.83 6.44 -20.31
C ASP A 265 -17.53 7.22 -19.18
N ASN A 266 -17.08 7.03 -17.92
CA ASN A 266 -17.66 7.68 -16.75
C ASN A 266 -16.99 9.02 -16.36
N ASP A 267 -15.87 9.38 -16.99
CA ASP A 267 -15.07 10.59 -16.71
C ASP A 267 -14.55 10.68 -15.24
N PHE A 268 -14.49 9.55 -14.51
CA PHE A 268 -13.99 9.47 -13.15
C PHE A 268 -12.63 8.77 -13.06
N GLN A 269 -11.97 8.88 -11.91
CA GLN A 269 -10.83 8.03 -11.62
C GLN A 269 -11.28 6.60 -11.39
N ASP A 270 -10.66 5.69 -12.11
CA ASP A 270 -10.92 4.26 -11.96
C ASP A 270 -9.66 3.52 -11.52
N VAL A 271 -9.88 2.43 -10.80
CA VAL A 271 -8.84 1.45 -10.45
C VAL A 271 -8.76 0.36 -11.51
N PHE A 272 -7.52 0.08 -11.92
CA PHE A 272 -7.15 -0.88 -12.94
C PHE A 272 -6.12 -1.88 -12.44
N VAL A 273 -6.05 -3.03 -13.11
CA VAL A 273 -4.98 -4.03 -12.97
C VAL A 273 -4.36 -4.30 -14.35
N LYS A 274 -3.03 -4.18 -14.44
CA LYS A 274 -2.24 -4.62 -15.59
C LYS A 274 -1.78 -6.05 -15.37
N HIS A 275 -2.10 -6.93 -16.31
CA HIS A 275 -1.51 -8.27 -16.39
C HIS A 275 -0.19 -8.21 -17.15
N ARG A 276 0.86 -8.82 -16.61
CA ARG A 276 2.16 -8.89 -17.30
C ARG A 276 2.40 -10.22 -18.01
N PHE A 277 1.60 -11.23 -17.71
CA PHE A 277 1.71 -12.57 -18.29
C PHE A 277 0.35 -13.02 -18.80
N ASP A 278 0.33 -13.81 -19.88
CA ASP A 278 -0.88 -14.49 -20.32
C ASP A 278 -1.15 -15.77 -19.49
N ALA A 279 -2.27 -16.44 -19.76
CA ALA A 279 -2.63 -17.70 -19.10
C ALA A 279 -1.61 -18.85 -19.35
N GLY A 280 -0.74 -18.70 -20.35
CA GLY A 280 0.37 -19.62 -20.64
C GLY A 280 1.67 -19.25 -19.93
N ASN A 281 1.66 -18.25 -19.05
CA ASN A 281 2.82 -17.68 -18.38
C ASN A 281 3.86 -17.05 -19.35
N THR A 282 3.40 -16.60 -20.51
CA THR A 282 4.22 -15.86 -21.47
C THR A 282 4.17 -14.39 -21.12
N TYR A 283 5.35 -13.78 -20.98
CA TYR A 283 5.45 -12.34 -20.73
C TYR A 283 4.83 -11.54 -21.87
N GLN A 284 3.91 -10.64 -21.53
CA GLN A 284 3.20 -9.78 -22.47
C GLN A 284 3.73 -8.34 -22.49
N GLY A 285 4.51 -7.94 -21.48
CA GLY A 285 4.99 -6.57 -21.34
C GLY A 285 3.86 -5.53 -21.49
N ILE A 286 4.10 -4.49 -22.30
CA ILE A 286 3.11 -3.44 -22.59
C ILE A 286 1.85 -3.97 -23.28
N ALA A 287 1.91 -5.12 -23.95
CA ALA A 287 0.77 -5.74 -24.62
C ALA A 287 -0.08 -6.61 -23.67
N GLY A 288 0.24 -6.65 -22.37
CA GLY A 288 -0.60 -7.33 -21.41
C GLY A 288 -1.95 -6.62 -21.23
N PRO A 289 -3.06 -7.34 -21.00
CA PRO A 289 -4.36 -6.72 -20.86
C PRO A 289 -4.43 -5.82 -19.62
N ILE A 290 -5.19 -4.72 -19.73
CA ILE A 290 -5.63 -3.90 -18.60
C ILE A 290 -7.09 -4.23 -18.35
N GLU A 291 -7.44 -4.46 -17.08
CA GLU A 291 -8.81 -4.61 -16.64
C GLU A 291 -9.15 -3.53 -15.63
N ARG A 292 -10.39 -3.04 -15.67
CA ARG A 292 -10.94 -2.15 -14.63
C ARG A 292 -11.53 -3.01 -13.51
N VAL A 293 -11.13 -2.74 -12.28
CA VAL A 293 -11.57 -3.50 -11.09
C VAL A 293 -12.48 -2.68 -10.16
N SER A 294 -12.57 -1.37 -10.39
CA SER A 294 -13.52 -0.46 -9.74
C SER A 294 -14.93 -0.59 -10.35
N VAL A 295 -15.45 -1.81 -10.34
CA VAL A 295 -16.76 -2.17 -10.91
C VAL A 295 -17.67 -2.81 -9.87
N SER A 296 -18.98 -2.77 -10.11
CA SER A 296 -19.98 -3.52 -9.35
C SER A 296 -19.82 -5.02 -9.56
N SER A 297 -20.49 -5.85 -8.75
CA SER A 297 -20.50 -7.31 -8.96
C SER A 297 -21.20 -7.74 -10.26
N ALA A 298 -21.87 -6.82 -10.96
CA ALA A 298 -22.44 -7.04 -12.29
C ALA A 298 -21.52 -6.55 -13.43
N GLY A 299 -20.38 -5.94 -13.09
CA GLY A 299 -19.43 -5.35 -14.05
C GLY A 299 -19.71 -3.88 -14.39
N ASP A 300 -20.70 -3.24 -13.77
CA ASP A 300 -20.99 -1.83 -14.02
C ASP A 300 -19.88 -0.95 -13.43
N GLN A 301 -19.41 0.04 -14.19
CA GLN A 301 -18.43 1.01 -13.70
C GLN A 301 -18.95 1.85 -12.52
N GLY A 302 -18.04 2.31 -11.67
CA GLY A 302 -18.32 3.28 -10.62
C GLY A 302 -18.89 4.59 -11.17
N ASN A 303 -19.73 5.25 -10.38
CA ASN A 303 -20.34 6.55 -10.70
C ASN A 303 -19.68 7.74 -9.98
N ASP A 304 -18.50 7.54 -9.40
CA ASP A 304 -17.63 8.55 -8.78
C ASP A 304 -16.19 7.98 -8.65
N ASP A 305 -15.25 8.82 -8.19
CA ASP A 305 -13.82 8.51 -8.14
C ASP A 305 -13.49 7.26 -7.28
N SER A 306 -12.59 6.41 -7.81
CA SER A 306 -11.98 5.25 -7.16
C SER A 306 -10.45 5.33 -7.24
N VAL A 307 -9.76 5.26 -6.09
CA VAL A 307 -8.30 5.51 -5.99
C VAL A 307 -7.64 4.64 -4.91
N GLU A 308 -6.31 4.77 -4.74
CA GLU A 308 -5.50 4.05 -3.72
C GLU A 308 -5.63 2.51 -3.79
N ALA A 309 -5.34 1.97 -4.97
CA ALA A 309 -5.37 0.54 -5.23
C ALA A 309 -4.24 -0.22 -4.52
N MET A 310 -4.59 -1.31 -3.83
CA MET A 310 -3.67 -2.25 -3.21
C MET A 310 -4.04 -3.66 -3.63
N ILE A 311 -3.11 -4.37 -4.26
CA ILE A 311 -3.32 -5.76 -4.69
C ILE A 311 -2.81 -6.72 -3.61
N SER A 312 -3.50 -7.84 -3.41
CA SER A 312 -3.02 -8.93 -2.55
C SER A 312 -1.79 -9.60 -3.17
N GLY A 313 -0.94 -10.19 -2.33
CA GLY A 313 0.25 -10.91 -2.76
C GLY A 313 -0.02 -12.03 -3.78
N ASP A 314 -1.11 -12.77 -3.60
CA ASP A 314 -1.59 -13.78 -4.57
C ASP A 314 -2.23 -13.20 -5.84
N GLY A 315 -2.41 -11.87 -5.90
CA GLY A 315 -3.01 -11.17 -7.02
C GLY A 315 -4.52 -11.39 -7.20
N ALA A 316 -5.20 -12.11 -6.30
CA ALA A 316 -6.61 -12.47 -6.44
C ALA A 316 -7.58 -11.36 -6.01
N PHE A 317 -7.12 -10.43 -5.18
CA PHE A 317 -7.95 -9.37 -4.59
C PHE A 317 -7.31 -8.00 -4.79
N VAL A 318 -8.15 -6.98 -5.01
CA VAL A 318 -7.73 -5.57 -5.02
C VAL A 318 -8.58 -4.80 -4.04
N ALA A 319 -7.95 -4.23 -3.01
CA ALA A 319 -8.56 -3.25 -2.13
C ALA A 319 -8.38 -1.84 -2.70
N PHE A 320 -9.40 -1.00 -2.58
CA PHE A 320 -9.36 0.39 -3.03
C PHE A 320 -10.37 1.24 -2.26
N ARG A 321 -10.21 2.56 -2.30
CA ARG A 321 -11.25 3.48 -1.81
C ARG A 321 -12.06 4.05 -2.94
N SER A 322 -13.34 4.30 -2.72
CA SER A 322 -14.24 4.87 -3.71
C SER A 322 -15.29 5.78 -3.09
N LEU A 323 -15.72 6.81 -3.84
CA LEU A 323 -16.93 7.61 -3.58
C LEU A 323 -18.17 7.05 -4.30
N ALA A 324 -18.00 6.03 -5.14
CA ALA A 324 -19.05 5.55 -6.01
C ALA A 324 -20.13 4.80 -5.22
N SER A 325 -21.36 5.31 -5.30
CA SER A 325 -22.54 4.76 -4.60
C SER A 325 -23.16 3.52 -5.25
N ASN A 326 -22.62 3.08 -6.39
CA ASN A 326 -23.19 1.99 -7.19
C ASN A 326 -22.32 0.72 -7.26
N LEU A 327 -21.17 0.68 -6.58
CA LEU A 327 -20.31 -0.51 -6.58
C LEU A 327 -20.94 -1.68 -5.80
N VAL A 328 -21.71 -1.37 -4.75
CA VAL A 328 -22.51 -2.34 -4.00
C VAL A 328 -23.89 -1.78 -3.69
N ALA A 329 -24.87 -2.66 -3.51
CA ALA A 329 -26.20 -2.24 -3.08
C ALA A 329 -26.17 -1.72 -1.63
N GLY A 330 -26.90 -0.62 -1.39
CA GLY A 330 -27.01 -0.05 -0.04
C GLY A 330 -25.81 0.78 0.39
N ASP A 331 -24.99 1.23 -0.57
CA ASP A 331 -24.07 2.33 -0.35
C ASP A 331 -24.80 3.67 -0.56
N GLY A 332 -25.07 4.38 0.54
CA GLY A 332 -25.87 5.59 0.53
C GLY A 332 -25.37 6.67 1.47
N ASN A 333 -24.16 6.53 2.02
CA ASN A 333 -23.59 7.47 2.99
C ASN A 333 -22.95 8.70 2.31
N GLY A 334 -22.61 8.62 1.02
CA GLY A 334 -21.91 9.68 0.28
C GLY A 334 -20.50 9.95 0.82
N ARG A 335 -19.81 8.90 1.28
CA ARG A 335 -18.48 8.95 1.90
C ARG A 335 -17.47 8.12 1.11
N TRP A 336 -16.19 8.40 1.35
CA TRP A 336 -15.15 7.48 0.89
C TRP A 336 -15.26 6.18 1.66
N ASP A 337 -15.54 5.10 0.94
CA ASP A 337 -15.63 3.76 1.50
C ASP A 337 -14.49 2.89 0.94
N ILE A 338 -14.05 1.92 1.74
CA ILE A 338 -13.12 0.88 1.29
C ILE A 338 -13.88 -0.30 0.70
N PHE A 339 -13.46 -0.72 -0.48
CA PHE A 339 -13.97 -1.87 -1.22
C PHE A 339 -12.87 -2.89 -1.49
N VAL A 340 -13.27 -4.14 -1.70
CA VAL A 340 -12.42 -5.20 -2.26
C VAL A 340 -13.12 -5.84 -3.45
N HIS A 341 -12.41 -5.90 -4.57
CA HIS A 341 -12.81 -6.64 -5.77
C HIS A 341 -12.07 -7.99 -5.82
N GLN A 342 -12.81 -9.09 -5.91
CA GLN A 342 -12.27 -10.43 -6.12
C GLN A 342 -12.25 -10.76 -7.61
N ARG A 343 -11.07 -10.66 -8.21
CA ARG A 343 -10.87 -10.67 -9.67
C ARG A 343 -11.40 -11.92 -10.35
N ALA A 344 -11.18 -13.10 -9.76
CA ALA A 344 -11.60 -14.37 -10.35
C ALA A 344 -13.12 -14.56 -10.42
N THR A 345 -13.87 -13.90 -9.53
CA THR A 345 -15.34 -14.05 -9.44
C THR A 345 -16.10 -12.81 -9.89
N GLY A 346 -15.41 -11.67 -10.05
CA GLY A 346 -16.01 -10.37 -10.31
C GLY A 346 -16.76 -9.78 -9.12
N ILE A 347 -16.69 -10.40 -7.93
CA ILE A 347 -17.45 -9.94 -6.75
C ILE A 347 -16.76 -8.73 -6.11
N THR A 348 -17.53 -7.64 -5.97
CA THR A 348 -17.12 -6.44 -5.23
C THR A 348 -17.86 -6.34 -3.90
N THR A 349 -17.12 -6.10 -2.82
CA THR A 349 -17.65 -6.00 -1.45
C THR A 349 -17.14 -4.74 -0.77
N ARG A 350 -18.00 -4.05 0.00
CA ARG A 350 -17.57 -2.97 0.89
C ARG A 350 -17.06 -3.56 2.20
N VAL A 351 -15.86 -3.17 2.61
CA VAL A 351 -15.19 -3.66 3.84
C VAL A 351 -15.16 -2.63 4.96
N SER A 352 -15.41 -1.37 4.66
CA SER A 352 -15.60 -0.27 5.63
C SER A 352 -16.98 -0.33 6.31
N VAL A 353 -17.25 -1.47 6.95
CA VAL A 353 -18.51 -1.77 7.65
C VAL A 353 -18.23 -2.23 9.08
N SER A 354 -19.20 -2.03 9.97
CA SER A 354 -19.17 -2.68 11.30
C SER A 354 -19.38 -4.19 11.20
N SER A 355 -19.15 -4.92 12.29
CA SER A 355 -19.44 -6.37 12.36
C SER A 355 -20.92 -6.75 12.17
N ALA A 356 -21.82 -5.76 12.16
CA ALA A 356 -23.24 -5.95 11.84
C ALA A 356 -23.55 -5.64 10.36
N GLY A 357 -22.54 -5.34 9.53
CA GLY A 357 -22.69 -4.96 8.13
C GLY A 357 -23.19 -3.51 7.92
N VAL A 358 -23.22 -2.69 8.97
CA VAL A 358 -23.61 -1.27 8.85
C VAL A 358 -22.44 -0.47 8.30
N GLU A 359 -22.70 0.37 7.29
CA GLU A 359 -21.71 1.24 6.65
C GLU A 359 -21.09 2.25 7.60
N ALA A 360 -19.84 2.62 7.34
CA ALA A 360 -19.16 3.72 8.02
C ALA A 360 -19.98 5.02 7.88
N ASN A 361 -20.09 5.79 8.97
CA ASN A 361 -20.78 7.08 8.98
C ASN A 361 -19.88 8.27 8.61
N HIS A 362 -18.62 8.01 8.28
CA HIS A 362 -17.64 8.99 7.83
C HIS A 362 -16.60 8.31 6.93
N ASP A 363 -15.81 9.12 6.22
CA ASP A 363 -14.79 8.68 5.27
C ASP A 363 -13.75 7.70 5.85
N SER A 364 -13.40 6.70 5.04
CA SER A 364 -12.35 5.70 5.25
C SER A 364 -11.29 5.79 4.14
N PHE A 365 -10.03 5.59 4.49
CA PHE A 365 -8.87 5.82 3.62
C PHE A 365 -7.76 4.78 3.81
N SER A 366 -6.79 4.77 2.90
CA SER A 366 -5.52 4.04 3.01
C SER A 366 -5.71 2.55 3.33
N PRO A 367 -6.38 1.80 2.45
CA PRO A 367 -6.51 0.36 2.64
C PRO A 367 -5.15 -0.34 2.53
N SER A 368 -5.01 -1.46 3.22
CA SER A 368 -3.91 -2.42 3.10
C SER A 368 -4.49 -3.83 3.28
N ILE A 369 -4.04 -4.80 2.48
CA ILE A 369 -4.66 -6.12 2.35
C ILE A 369 -3.60 -7.22 2.52
N SER A 370 -3.95 -8.32 3.21
CA SER A 370 -3.09 -9.50 3.36
C SER A 370 -2.95 -10.28 2.04
N ASP A 371 -1.97 -11.19 1.94
CA ASP A 371 -1.64 -11.87 0.68
C ASP A 371 -2.74 -12.80 0.19
N ASP A 372 -3.49 -13.39 1.11
CA ASP A 372 -4.67 -14.19 0.84
C ASP A 372 -5.96 -13.36 0.66
N GLY A 373 -5.83 -12.04 0.78
CA GLY A 373 -6.92 -11.08 0.72
C GLY A 373 -7.96 -11.20 1.83
N ARG A 374 -7.71 -11.96 2.90
CA ARG A 374 -8.68 -12.18 3.98
C ARG A 374 -8.84 -10.95 4.87
N PHE A 375 -7.74 -10.34 5.27
CA PHE A 375 -7.74 -9.23 6.20
C PHE A 375 -7.48 -7.91 5.47
N VAL A 376 -8.28 -6.89 5.77
CA VAL A 376 -8.09 -5.54 5.25
C VAL A 376 -7.94 -4.58 6.41
N ALA A 377 -6.76 -3.97 6.54
CA ALA A 377 -6.53 -2.86 7.46
C ALA A 377 -6.84 -1.53 6.75
N PHE A 378 -7.44 -0.59 7.46
CA PHE A 378 -7.77 0.73 6.89
C PHE A 378 -7.92 1.77 8.00
N ARG A 379 -7.72 3.04 7.64
CA ARG A 379 -8.04 4.16 8.52
C ARG A 379 -9.51 4.57 8.32
N SER A 380 -10.20 4.92 9.39
CA SER A 380 -11.53 5.55 9.29
C SER A 380 -11.72 6.70 10.26
N ASN A 381 -12.53 7.67 9.86
CA ASN A 381 -13.04 8.75 10.72
C ASN A 381 -14.41 8.39 11.35
N ALA A 382 -14.92 7.18 11.08
CA ALA A 382 -16.27 6.78 11.43
C ALA A 382 -16.37 6.29 12.87
N SER A 383 -17.33 6.83 13.62
CA SER A 383 -17.57 6.49 15.03
C SER A 383 -18.46 5.26 15.24
N ASN A 384 -18.93 4.63 14.16
CA ASN A 384 -19.92 3.56 14.22
C ASN A 384 -19.41 2.19 13.75
N LEU A 385 -18.13 2.07 13.39
CA LEU A 385 -17.55 0.78 12.96
C LEU A 385 -17.41 -0.19 14.14
N VAL A 386 -17.14 0.32 15.33
CA VAL A 386 -17.10 -0.44 16.58
C VAL A 386 -17.82 0.33 17.70
N ALA A 387 -18.29 -0.39 18.72
CA ALA A 387 -18.89 0.25 19.89
C ALA A 387 -17.80 0.93 20.75
N GLY A 388 -18.11 2.13 21.27
CA GLY A 388 -17.20 2.86 22.15
C GLY A 388 -16.09 3.62 21.41
N ASP A 389 -16.32 3.95 20.13
CA ASP A 389 -15.52 4.89 19.37
C ASP A 389 -16.18 6.27 19.34
N GLY A 390 -15.74 7.16 20.21
CA GLY A 390 -16.30 8.49 20.45
C GLY A 390 -15.27 9.59 20.71
N ASN A 391 -13.99 9.34 20.45
CA ASN A 391 -12.89 10.29 20.67
C ASN A 391 -12.81 11.40 19.60
N ALA A 392 -13.60 11.30 18.53
CA ALA A 392 -13.54 12.18 17.36
C ALA A 392 -12.14 12.23 16.71
N ARG A 393 -11.38 11.14 16.82
CA ARG A 393 -10.12 10.92 16.12
C ARG A 393 -10.34 9.93 15.00
N GLN A 394 -9.31 9.81 14.16
CA GLN A 394 -9.28 8.82 13.10
C GLN A 394 -8.48 7.63 13.63
N ASP A 395 -9.00 6.44 13.39
CA ASP A 395 -8.54 5.20 13.99
C ASP A 395 -8.21 4.16 12.93
N ILE A 396 -7.42 3.16 13.32
CA ILE A 396 -7.08 2.02 12.47
C ILE A 396 -8.01 0.87 12.80
N PHE A 397 -8.61 0.31 11.76
CA PHE A 397 -9.49 -0.84 11.82
C PHE A 397 -8.92 -1.98 10.98
N VAL A 398 -9.26 -3.21 11.36
CA VAL A 398 -9.07 -4.39 10.51
C VAL A 398 -10.41 -5.09 10.34
N HIS A 399 -10.71 -5.46 9.10
CA HIS A 399 -11.88 -6.23 8.72
C HIS A 399 -11.45 -7.63 8.25
N ASP A 400 -12.01 -8.67 8.85
CA ASP A 400 -11.89 -10.05 8.38
C ASP A 400 -13.04 -10.35 7.42
N ARG A 401 -12.73 -10.43 6.13
CA ARG A 401 -13.71 -10.66 5.06
C ARG A 401 -14.38 -12.03 5.14
N MET A 402 -13.75 -12.99 5.83
CA MET A 402 -14.32 -14.34 5.98
C MET A 402 -15.38 -14.38 7.08
N SER A 403 -15.11 -13.76 8.22
CA SER A 403 -16.05 -13.74 9.35
C SER A 403 -17.01 -12.54 9.35
N GLY A 404 -16.72 -11.51 8.55
CA GLY A 404 -17.45 -10.24 8.55
C GLY A 404 -17.19 -9.40 9.80
N THR A 405 -16.11 -9.68 10.53
CA THR A 405 -15.80 -9.01 11.80
C THR A 405 -14.92 -7.79 11.57
N THR A 406 -15.27 -6.66 12.19
CA THR A 406 -14.46 -5.43 12.22
C THR A 406 -14.05 -5.10 13.65
N VAL A 407 -12.77 -4.76 13.82
CA VAL A 407 -12.20 -4.36 15.12
C VAL A 407 -11.28 -3.17 14.95
N ARG A 408 -11.24 -2.30 15.96
CA ARG A 408 -10.28 -1.19 16.07
C ARG A 408 -8.99 -1.70 16.71
N VAL A 409 -7.84 -1.38 16.11
CA VAL A 409 -6.51 -1.83 16.55
C VAL A 409 -5.62 -0.71 17.08
N SER A 410 -5.97 0.56 16.86
CA SER A 410 -5.31 1.74 17.44
C SER A 410 -5.76 2.05 18.88
N MET A 411 -5.78 1.04 19.74
CA MET A 411 -6.30 1.14 21.12
C MET A 411 -5.20 1.14 22.18
N PRO A 412 -5.19 2.09 23.14
CA PRO A 412 -4.28 2.06 24.29
C PRO A 412 -4.17 0.71 25.00
N ASP A 413 -2.97 0.29 25.36
CA ASP A 413 -2.71 -0.97 26.10
C ASP A 413 -3.50 -1.10 27.42
N GLY A 414 -3.85 0.03 28.03
CA GLY A 414 -4.66 0.10 29.26
C GLY A 414 -6.18 0.10 29.03
N GLY A 415 -6.63 0.02 27.78
CA GLY A 415 -8.01 0.26 27.35
C GLY A 415 -8.37 1.75 27.31
N GLY A 416 -9.58 2.04 26.83
CA GLY A 416 -10.04 3.41 26.59
C GLY A 416 -9.69 3.90 25.18
N GLU A 417 -9.77 5.20 24.95
CA GLU A 417 -9.61 5.79 23.62
C GLU A 417 -8.23 6.43 23.44
N ALA A 418 -7.68 6.36 22.23
CA ALA A 418 -6.52 7.14 21.85
C ALA A 418 -6.82 8.64 21.91
N ASP A 419 -5.87 9.46 22.35
CA ASP A 419 -6.02 10.92 22.46
C ASP A 419 -5.57 11.70 21.21
N GLY A 420 -4.96 11.00 20.25
CA GLY A 420 -4.49 11.50 18.95
C GLY A 420 -4.99 10.66 17.78
N HIS A 421 -4.56 11.04 16.58
CA HIS A 421 -4.91 10.41 15.32
C HIS A 421 -3.93 9.28 14.97
N SER A 422 -4.46 8.18 14.43
CA SER A 422 -3.67 7.11 13.81
C SER A 422 -3.88 7.09 12.28
N ASP A 423 -2.84 6.85 11.49
CA ASP A 423 -2.90 6.94 10.02
C ASP A 423 -2.07 5.85 9.34
N LEU A 424 -2.22 5.73 8.01
CA LEU A 424 -1.41 4.91 7.10
C LEU A 424 -1.11 3.49 7.63
N PRO A 425 -2.12 2.64 7.83
CA PRO A 425 -1.88 1.27 8.26
C PRO A 425 -1.28 0.43 7.14
N ALA A 426 -0.41 -0.52 7.50
CA ALA A 426 0.01 -1.62 6.64
C ALA A 426 -0.14 -2.95 7.39
N ILE A 427 -0.71 -3.95 6.72
CA ILE A 427 -0.85 -5.32 7.24
C ILE A 427 0.23 -6.22 6.61
N SER A 428 0.77 -7.16 7.38
CA SER A 428 1.72 -8.16 6.89
C SER A 428 1.01 -9.15 5.97
N GLY A 429 1.74 -9.74 5.03
CA GLY A 429 1.17 -10.65 4.02
C GLY A 429 0.50 -11.88 4.67
N ASP A 430 1.09 -12.41 5.74
CA ASP A 430 0.53 -13.48 6.57
C ASP A 430 -0.69 -13.06 7.42
N GLY A 431 -1.03 -11.77 7.42
CA GLY A 431 -2.12 -11.15 8.16
C GLY A 431 -1.93 -11.10 9.67
N GLN A 432 -0.77 -11.45 10.23
CA GLN A 432 -0.52 -11.51 11.68
C GLN A 432 -0.24 -10.16 12.32
N TRP A 433 0.25 -9.18 11.57
CA TRP A 433 0.74 -7.92 12.12
C TRP A 433 0.24 -6.73 11.35
N ILE A 434 -0.02 -5.65 12.08
CA ILE A 434 -0.40 -4.36 11.53
C ILE A 434 0.58 -3.33 12.07
N VAL A 435 1.18 -2.53 11.19
CA VAL A 435 1.93 -1.33 11.54
C VAL A 435 1.13 -0.10 11.16
N PHE A 436 1.27 0.98 11.91
CA PHE A 436 0.61 2.26 11.64
C PHE A 436 1.36 3.39 12.32
N GLU A 437 1.11 4.62 11.88
CA GLU A 437 1.65 5.81 12.52
C GLU A 437 0.60 6.47 13.43
N SER A 438 1.01 7.09 14.53
CA SER A 438 0.09 7.78 15.43
C SER A 438 0.75 8.94 16.17
N ASP A 439 -0.02 10.02 16.37
CA ASP A 439 0.35 11.16 17.22
C ASP A 439 -0.30 11.11 18.63
N ALA A 440 -0.93 9.98 18.97
CA ALA A 440 -1.53 9.74 20.28
C ALA A 440 -0.46 9.47 21.34
N THR A 441 -0.54 10.16 22.48
CA THR A 441 0.41 10.08 23.59
C THR A 441 0.08 9.00 24.61
N ASN A 442 -0.98 8.24 24.37
CA ASN A 442 -1.50 7.26 25.31
C ASN A 442 -1.63 5.84 24.74
N LEU A 443 -1.14 5.56 23.52
CA LEU A 443 -1.18 4.19 22.97
C LEU A 443 -0.33 3.21 23.79
N VAL A 444 0.85 3.67 24.18
CA VAL A 444 1.77 2.95 25.07
C VAL A 444 2.12 3.80 26.28
N PRO A 445 2.51 3.20 27.42
CA PRO A 445 2.96 3.97 28.57
C PRO A 445 4.18 4.84 28.23
N ALA A 446 4.25 6.02 28.87
CA ALA A 446 5.38 6.93 28.80
C ALA A 446 5.73 7.46 27.39
N ASP A 447 4.72 7.66 26.54
CA ASP A 447 4.86 8.55 25.40
C ASP A 447 5.03 10.00 25.83
N THR A 448 6.20 10.60 25.56
CA THR A 448 6.53 11.93 26.07
C THR A 448 7.18 12.85 25.04
N ASN A 449 7.52 12.33 23.84
CA ASN A 449 8.11 13.12 22.77
C ASN A 449 7.09 14.07 22.10
N ARG A 450 5.78 13.75 22.16
CA ARG A 450 4.71 14.42 21.41
C ARG A 450 4.97 14.47 19.90
N SER A 451 5.65 13.45 19.40
CA SER A 451 5.95 13.27 17.98
C SER A 451 5.06 12.18 17.42
N ARG A 452 4.91 12.15 16.09
CA ARG A 452 4.31 10.99 15.43
C ARG A 452 5.26 9.81 15.54
N ASP A 453 4.74 8.67 15.97
CA ASP A 453 5.50 7.44 16.18
C ASP A 453 4.97 6.31 15.30
N ILE A 454 5.84 5.34 15.01
CA ILE A 454 5.45 4.09 14.35
C ILE A 454 5.11 3.06 15.42
N PHE A 455 3.95 2.44 15.29
CA PHE A 455 3.46 1.39 16.16
C PHE A 455 3.21 0.10 15.38
N ARG A 456 3.32 -1.03 16.09
CA ARG A 456 2.96 -2.36 15.59
C ARG A 456 2.05 -3.05 16.58
N VAL A 457 1.09 -3.80 16.08
CA VAL A 457 0.13 -4.57 16.88
C VAL A 457 -0.19 -5.89 16.19
N ALA A 458 -0.40 -6.95 16.97
CA ALA A 458 -0.86 -8.22 16.42
C ALA A 458 -2.30 -8.05 15.91
N ASN A 459 -2.61 -8.63 14.74
CA ASN A 459 -3.97 -8.67 14.24
C ASN A 459 -4.83 -9.57 15.14
N PRO A 460 -5.78 -9.02 15.90
CA PRO A 460 -6.58 -9.80 16.83
C PRO A 460 -7.55 -10.78 16.13
N LEU A 461 -7.78 -10.62 14.82
CA LEU A 461 -8.65 -11.48 14.03
C LEU A 461 -7.92 -12.71 13.44
N ASN A 462 -6.59 -12.77 13.52
CA ASN A 462 -5.80 -13.89 13.00
C ASN A 462 -5.73 -15.10 13.96
N GLY A 463 -6.41 -15.04 15.13
CA GLY A 463 -6.42 -16.10 16.14
C GLY A 463 -7.33 -17.31 15.83
N GLY A 464 -7.95 -17.37 14.65
CA GLY A 464 -8.77 -18.52 14.21
C GLY A 464 -7.92 -19.53 13.44
N THR A 465 -7.99 -20.81 13.79
CA THR A 465 -7.35 -21.89 13.03
C THR A 465 -7.71 -21.80 11.55
N ARG A 466 -6.66 -21.75 10.69
CA ARG A 466 -6.75 -21.91 9.23
C ARG A 466 -7.56 -23.14 8.83
#